data_AF-A0A949WZM7-F1
#
_entry.id   AF-A0A949WZM7-F1
#
_cell.length_a   1.000
_cell.length_b   1.000
_cell.length_c   1.000
_cell.angle_alpha   90.00
_cell.angle_beta   90.00
_cell.angle_gamma   90.00
#
_symmetry.space_group_name_H-M   'P 1'
#
loop_
_entity.id
_entity.type
_entity.pdbx_description
1 polymer ?
#
loop_
_entity_poly.entity_id
_entity_poly.type
_entity_poly.pdbx_seq_one_letter_code
_entity_poly.pdbx_strand_id
1 'polypeptide(L)' 'MSWDEPPKPKPTLTVGMPLDTVSVGELEEMVEEFKAEIERLEAEITKKRSQKSAADAFFKS' A
#
# COMPACT_ATOMS: atom_id res chain seq x y z
N MET A 1 -32.80 3.44 23.50
CA MET A 1 -32.21 2.49 22.54
C MET A 1 -31.15 3.25 21.77
N SER A 2 -29.87 3.07 22.13
CA SER A 2 -28.76 3.75 21.46
C SER A 2 -28.52 3.09 20.10
N TRP A 3 -28.99 3.75 19.04
CA TRP A 3 -28.75 3.41 17.63
C TRP A 3 -27.34 3.84 17.20
N ASP A 4 -26.32 3.49 17.97
CA ASP A 4 -24.93 3.75 17.59
C ASP A 4 -24.44 2.49 16.87
N GLU A 5 -24.84 2.38 15.60
CA GLU A 5 -24.37 1.32 14.73
C GLU A 5 -22.89 1.62 14.42
N PRO A 6 -21.95 0.76 14.85
CA PRO A 6 -20.54 1.07 14.72
C PRO A 6 -20.19 1.24 13.24
N PRO A 7 -19.31 2.20 12.89
CA PRO A 7 -18.91 2.41 11.51
C PRO A 7 -18.40 1.10 10.93
N LYS A 8 -19.00 0.67 9.81
CA LYS A 8 -18.57 -0.55 9.13
C LYS A 8 -17.08 -0.43 8.83
N PRO A 9 -16.28 -1.46 9.14
CA PRO A 9 -14.86 -1.43 8.85
C PRO A 9 -14.67 -1.16 7.36
N LYS A 10 -13.79 -0.21 7.03
CA LYS A 10 -13.43 0.06 5.64
C LYS A 10 -12.97 -1.25 4.99
N PRO A 11 -13.46 -1.60 3.79
CA PRO A 11 -13.00 -2.79 3.08
C PRO A 11 -11.48 -2.75 2.97
N THR A 12 -10.80 -3.84 3.28
CA THR A 12 -9.37 -3.94 3.02
C THR A 12 -9.15 -3.88 1.51
N LEU A 13 -8.49 -2.83 1.04
CA LEU A 13 -8.17 -2.67 -0.37
C LEU A 13 -7.23 -3.81 -0.81
N THR A 14 -7.69 -4.62 -1.75
CA THR A 14 -6.92 -5.78 -2.24
C THR A 14 -6.81 -5.74 -3.75
N VAL A 15 -5.64 -6.10 -4.27
CA VAL A 15 -5.39 -6.16 -5.70
C VAL A 15 -6.28 -7.24 -6.32
N GLY A 16 -7.04 -6.87 -7.36
CA GLY A 16 -7.91 -7.79 -8.08
C GLY A 16 -9.28 -8.03 -7.45
N MET A 17 -9.70 -7.21 -6.47
CA MET A 17 -11.06 -7.28 -5.94
C MET A 17 -12.12 -6.86 -6.99
N PRO A 18 -13.35 -7.40 -6.92
CA PRO A 18 -14.46 -6.92 -7.74
C PRO A 18 -14.77 -5.45 -7.49
N LEU A 19 -15.13 -4.70 -8.54
CA LEU A 19 -15.38 -3.25 -8.49
C LEU A 19 -16.82 -2.87 -8.83
N ASP A 20 -17.68 -3.84 -9.12
CA ASP A 20 -19.03 -3.62 -9.68
C ASP A 20 -19.94 -2.79 -8.76
N THR A 21 -19.64 -2.75 -7.46
CA THR A 21 -20.40 -2.01 -6.44
C THR A 21 -19.63 -0.82 -5.86
N VAL A 22 -18.47 -0.47 -6.43
CA VAL A 22 -17.60 0.60 -5.92
C VAL A 22 -17.90 1.88 -6.69
N SER A 23 -18.13 2.97 -5.98
CA SER A 23 -18.37 4.29 -6.60
C SER A 23 -17.09 4.88 -7.19
N VAL A 24 -17.23 5.87 -8.09
CA VAL A 24 -16.07 6.56 -8.69
C VAL A 24 -15.21 7.24 -7.63
N GLY A 25 -15.82 7.90 -6.64
CA GLY A 25 -15.07 8.55 -5.56
C GLY A 25 -14.28 7.55 -4.71
N GLU A 26 -14.88 6.39 -4.40
CA GLU A 26 -14.16 5.31 -3.72
C GLU A 26 -13.01 4.78 -4.58
N LEU A 27 -13.19 4.64 -5.91
CA LEU A 27 -12.11 4.24 -6.82
C LEU A 27 -10.97 5.26 -6.84
N GLU A 28 -11.26 6.55 -6.81
CA GLU A 28 -10.24 7.60 -6.72
C GLU A 28 -9.45 7.52 -5.41
N GLU A 29 -10.14 7.37 -4.28
CA GLU A 29 -9.49 7.14 -2.97
C GLU A 29 -8.62 5.87 -2.99
N MET A 30 -9.13 4.77 -3.55
CA MET A 30 -8.38 3.52 -3.68
C MET A 30 -7.11 3.68 -4.52
N VAL A 31 -7.18 4.43 -5.62
CA VAL A 31 -6.03 4.69 -6.49
C VAL A 31 -4.94 5.45 -5.73
N GLU A 32 -5.31 6.47 -4.95
CA GLU A 32 -4.34 7.23 -4.17
C GLU A 32 -3.71 6.38 -3.06
N GLU A 33 -4.49 5.53 -2.37
CA GLU A 33 -3.96 4.59 -1.39
C GLU A 33 -2.95 3.60 -2.02
N PHE A 34 -3.27 3.03 -3.19
CA PHE A 34 -2.35 2.12 -3.87
C PHE A 34 -1.08 2.81 -4.39
N LYS A 35 -1.16 4.07 -4.83
CA LYS A 35 0.04 4.85 -5.21
C LYS A 35 0.95 5.09 -4.02
N ALA A 36 0.41 5.51 -2.89
CA ALA A 36 1.19 5.68 -1.66
C ALA A 36 1.85 4.35 -1.23
N GLU A 37 1.14 3.23 -1.40
CA GLU A 37 1.67 1.90 -1.14
C GLU A 37 2.83 1.55 -2.08
N ILE A 38 2.72 1.85 -3.37
CA ILE A 38 3.79 1.66 -4.36
C ILE A 38 5.03 2.46 -3.97
N GLU A 39 4.88 3.74 -3.63
CA GLU A 39 5.99 4.60 -3.22
C GLU A 39 6.72 4.04 -1.98
N ARG A 40 5.97 3.55 -0.99
CA ARG A 40 6.55 2.92 0.19
C ARG A 40 7.37 1.67 -0.17
N LEU A 41 6.86 0.83 -1.06
CA LEU A 41 7.55 -0.38 -1.51
C LEU A 41 8.82 -0.05 -2.29
N GLU A 42 8.76 0.94 -3.19
CA GLU A 42 9.93 1.39 -3.96
C GLU A 42 11.03 1.98 -3.07
N ALA A 43 10.65 2.76 -2.04
CA ALA A 43 11.58 3.28 -1.06
C ALA A 43 12.30 2.16 -0.28
N GLU A 44 11.55 1.14 0.16
CA GLU A 44 12.13 0.00 0.88
C GLU A 44 13.01 -0.86 -0.04
N ILE A 45 12.62 -1.06 -1.31
CA ILE A 45 13.47 -1.73 -2.31
C ILE A 45 14.80 -0.99 -2.47
N THR A 46 14.75 0.33 -2.59
CA THR A 46 15.95 1.18 -2.74
C THR A 46 16.87 1.05 -1.53
N LYS A 47 16.31 1.11 -0.32
CA LYS A 47 17.04 0.90 0.94
C LYS A 47 17.69 -0.48 1.02
N LYS A 48 16.98 -1.54 0.64
CA LYS A 48 17.54 -2.91 0.64
C LYS A 48 18.65 -3.07 -0.40
N ARG A 49 18.52 -2.46 -1.58
CA ARG A 49 19.55 -2.47 -2.62
C ARG A 49 20.82 -1.74 -2.18
N SER A 50 20.70 -0.59 -1.52
CA SER A 50 21.86 0.15 -1.02
C SER A 50 22.60 -0.61 0.09
N GLN A 51 21.85 -1.24 1.00
CA GLN A 51 22.42 -2.13 2.03
C GLN A 51 23.21 -3.28 1.41
N LYS A 52 22.65 -3.95 0.39
CA LYS A 52 23.34 -5.04 -0.32
C LYS A 52 24.62 -4.53 -1.01
N SER A 53 24.55 -3.41 -1.72
CA SER A 53 25.71 -2.84 -2.41
C SER A 53 26.83 -2.45 -1.45
N ALA A 54 26.50 -1.92 -0.27
CA ALA A 54 27.49 -1.58 0.74
C ALA A 54 28.17 -2.83 1.32
N ALA A 55 27.41 -3.90 1.54
CA ALA A 55 27.96 -5.19 1.96
C ALA A 55 28.88 -5.78 0.88
N ASP A 56 28.45 -5.81 -0.38
CA ASP A 56 29.23 -6.37 -1.49
C ASP A 56 30.57 -5.62 -1.70
N ALA A 57 30.61 -4.31 -1.44
CA ALA A 57 31.83 -3.51 -1.50
C ALA A 57 32.80 -3.81 -0.35
N PHE A 58 32.29 -4.07 0.86
CA PHE A 58 33.09 -4.41 2.03
C PHE A 58 33.74 -5.82 1.91
N PHE A 59 33.08 -6.76 1.23
CA PHE A 59 33.63 -8.11 1.03
C PHE A 59 34.60 -8.25 -0.16
N LYS A 60 34.75 -7.22 -1.01
CA LYS A 60 35.67 -7.21 -2.16
C LYS A 60 36.97 -6.43 -1.93
N SER A 61 37.13 -5.79 -0.77
CA SER A 61 38.37 -5.14 -0.32
C SER A 61 39.25 -6.09 0.48
#